data_AF-A0A9C9P0B9-F1
#
_entry.id   AF-A0A9C9P0B9-F1
#
_cell.length_a   1.000
_cell.length_b   1.000
_cell.length_c   1.000
_cell.angle_alpha   90.00
_cell.angle_beta   90.00
_cell.angle_gamma   90.00
#
_symmetry.space_group_name_H-M   'P 1'
#
loop_
_entity.id
_entity.type
_entity.pdbx_description
1 polymer ?
#
loop_
_entity_poly.entity_id
_entity_poly.type
_entity_poly.pdbx_seq_one_letter_code
_entity_poly.pdbx_strand_id
1 'polypeptide(L)'
;MGNLEIQQTQSFQTRQELKLILQLEQADLLEMPEEEFNRLTTEVESSPLFKKLYRKERIIRYQRYPRTDISSRFYQLNEEIAAGGTGTLDIESLLADKAGIVRQIQKMGLENFKRYFLYPEPGVNVEEIAQECNLELPEVEKINSLINEFSIMSEFYHPSALSSGHGIYYSKVASIERGSEGFVIGYLSPSYARGKYSIDYERFEELMRDGAFSAAGAKEARRLFKKLELINSRKDTVTRILQGIVEKQAPYFESGDAKALLPFSQKELAERIGLVPSSISRAISDKSLETP
;
A
#
# COMPACT_ATOMS: atom_id res chain seq x y z
N MET A 1 -9.69 51.14 -6.76
CA MET A 1 -10.06 50.12 -5.76
C MET A 1 -10.72 48.88 -6.39
N GLY A 2 -11.51 48.99 -7.46
CA GLY A 2 -12.17 47.81 -8.08
C GLY A 2 -11.28 46.70 -8.67
N ASN A 3 -10.07 47.00 -9.16
CA ASN A 3 -9.19 45.95 -9.72
C ASN A 3 -8.58 45.01 -8.66
N LEU A 4 -8.42 45.45 -7.40
CA LEU A 4 -7.93 44.59 -6.33
C LEU A 4 -9.01 43.62 -5.84
N GLU A 5 -10.27 44.07 -5.74
CA GLU A 5 -11.40 43.22 -5.32
C GLU A 5 -11.73 42.15 -6.35
N ILE A 6 -11.63 42.47 -7.66
CA ILE A 6 -11.83 41.50 -8.74
C ILE A 6 -10.72 40.43 -8.74
N GLN A 7 -9.46 40.82 -8.56
CA GLN A 7 -8.35 39.86 -8.46
C GLN A 7 -8.43 38.98 -7.21
N GLN A 8 -8.84 39.55 -6.07
CA GLN A 8 -9.04 38.79 -4.83
C GLN A 8 -10.19 37.78 -4.97
N THR A 9 -11.31 38.19 -5.57
CA THR A 9 -12.47 37.32 -5.79
C THR A 9 -12.15 36.18 -6.76
N GLN A 10 -11.46 36.47 -7.86
CA GLN A 10 -10.99 35.44 -8.80
C GLN A 10 -10.00 34.47 -8.14
N SER A 11 -9.05 34.97 -7.35
CA SER A 11 -8.09 34.11 -6.63
C SER A 11 -8.76 33.18 -5.62
N PHE A 12 -9.86 33.62 -5.00
CA PHE A 12 -10.63 32.83 -4.05
C PHE A 12 -11.46 31.74 -4.75
N GLN A 13 -12.12 32.07 -5.86
CA GLN A 13 -12.84 31.12 -6.70
C GLN A 13 -11.92 30.01 -7.23
N THR A 14 -10.74 30.38 -7.77
CA THR A 14 -9.75 29.39 -8.23
C THR A 14 -9.26 28.49 -7.09
N ARG A 15 -9.06 29.02 -5.88
CA ARG A 15 -8.69 28.20 -4.70
C ARG A 15 -9.79 27.22 -4.30
N GLN A 16 -11.05 27.64 -4.38
CA GLN A 16 -12.19 26.76 -4.08
C GLN A 16 -12.32 25.66 -5.13
N GLU A 17 -12.20 25.98 -6.42
CA GLU A 17 -12.21 25.00 -7.50
C GLU A 17 -11.08 23.97 -7.35
N LEU A 18 -9.86 24.42 -7.09
CA LEU A 18 -8.71 23.54 -6.86
C LEU A 18 -8.93 22.60 -5.65
N LYS A 19 -9.56 23.11 -4.59
CA LYS A 19 -9.90 22.29 -3.42
C LYS A 19 -10.92 21.21 -3.77
N LEU A 20 -11.94 21.55 -4.56
CA LEU A 20 -12.96 20.60 -5.01
C LEU A 20 -12.35 19.52 -5.91
N ILE A 21 -11.48 19.89 -6.85
CA ILE A 21 -10.77 18.95 -7.72
C ILE A 21 -9.96 17.96 -6.88
N LEU A 22 -9.19 18.44 -5.92
CA LEU A 22 -8.40 17.57 -5.03
C LEU A 22 -9.30 16.61 -4.21
N GLN A 23 -10.46 17.09 -3.75
CA GLN A 23 -11.41 16.25 -3.02
C GLN A 23 -12.02 15.16 -3.90
N LEU A 24 -12.29 15.46 -5.18
CA LEU A 24 -12.74 14.49 -6.16
C LEU A 24 -11.65 13.45 -6.43
N GLU A 25 -10.42 13.87 -6.70
CA GLU A 25 -9.28 12.96 -6.91
C GLU A 25 -9.06 12.02 -5.71
N GLN A 26 -9.21 12.54 -4.48
CA GLN A 26 -9.13 11.73 -3.27
C GLN A 26 -10.29 10.74 -3.16
N ALA A 27 -11.52 11.16 -3.50
CA ALA A 27 -12.68 10.29 -3.45
C ALA A 27 -12.57 9.16 -4.48
N ASP A 28 -12.20 9.49 -5.71
CA ASP A 28 -11.99 8.52 -6.79
C ASP A 28 -10.93 7.50 -6.40
N LEU A 29 -9.83 7.97 -5.79
CA LEU A 29 -8.78 7.07 -5.33
C LEU A 29 -9.24 6.19 -4.18
N LEU A 30 -10.11 6.64 -3.27
CA LEU A 30 -10.63 5.80 -2.18
C LEU A 30 -11.58 4.70 -2.70
N GLU A 31 -12.36 5.00 -3.74
CA GLU A 31 -13.32 4.06 -4.34
C GLU A 31 -12.68 3.10 -5.34
N MET A 32 -11.49 3.42 -5.86
CA MET A 32 -10.76 2.59 -6.82
C MET A 32 -10.57 1.13 -6.31
N PRO A 33 -10.77 0.09 -7.13
CA PRO A 33 -10.51 -1.30 -6.76
C PRO A 33 -9.08 -1.53 -6.25
N GLU A 34 -8.87 -2.52 -5.37
CA GLU A 34 -7.54 -2.80 -4.81
C GLU A 34 -6.54 -3.24 -5.89
N GLU A 35 -6.94 -4.10 -6.83
CA GLU A 35 -6.12 -4.47 -8.00
C GLU A 35 -5.66 -3.25 -8.80
N GLU A 36 -6.57 -2.32 -9.13
CA GLU A 36 -6.25 -1.11 -9.88
C GLU A 36 -5.30 -0.20 -9.09
N PHE A 37 -5.55 -0.05 -7.79
CA PHE A 37 -4.69 0.72 -6.90
C PHE A 37 -3.28 0.13 -6.77
N ASN A 38 -3.17 -1.19 -6.71
CA ASN A 38 -1.88 -1.89 -6.68
C ASN A 38 -1.14 -1.77 -8.02
N ARG A 39 -1.84 -1.82 -9.16
CA ARG A 39 -1.26 -1.54 -10.49
C ARG A 39 -0.73 -0.12 -10.57
N LEU A 40 -1.54 0.86 -10.16
CA LEU A 40 -1.14 2.27 -10.11
C LEU A 40 0.13 2.46 -9.29
N THR A 41 0.19 1.84 -8.11
CA THR A 41 1.36 1.93 -7.23
C THR A 41 2.59 1.29 -7.88
N THR A 42 2.44 0.09 -8.44
CA THR A 42 3.53 -0.64 -9.11
C THR A 42 4.08 0.11 -10.31
N GLU A 43 3.21 0.73 -11.12
CA GLU A 43 3.60 1.56 -12.26
C GLU A 43 4.44 2.76 -11.82
N VAL A 44 4.01 3.44 -10.75
CA VAL A 44 4.73 4.58 -10.19
C VAL A 44 6.11 4.18 -9.68
N GLU A 45 6.19 3.12 -8.88
CA GLU A 45 7.44 2.61 -8.31
C GLU A 45 8.41 2.07 -9.36
N SER A 46 7.87 1.55 -10.46
CA SER A 46 8.66 1.03 -11.58
C SER A 46 9.26 2.12 -12.46
N SER A 47 8.74 3.35 -12.39
CA SER A 47 9.18 4.45 -13.23
C SER A 47 10.67 4.81 -13.00
N PRO A 48 11.42 5.13 -14.07
CA PRO A 48 12.84 5.52 -13.93
C PRO A 48 13.03 6.72 -13.00
N LEU A 49 12.09 7.69 -13.04
CA LEU A 49 12.14 8.87 -12.19
C LEU A 49 11.99 8.51 -10.71
N PHE A 50 11.02 7.66 -10.34
CA PHE A 50 10.87 7.20 -8.97
C PHE A 50 12.12 6.47 -8.49
N LYS A 51 12.63 5.50 -9.28
CA LYS A 51 13.84 4.74 -8.93
C LYS A 51 15.05 5.64 -8.71
N LYS A 52 15.22 6.68 -9.54
CA LYS A 52 16.26 7.69 -9.39
C LYS A 52 16.11 8.42 -8.03
N LEU A 53 14.93 9.03 -7.82
CA LEU A 53 14.64 9.84 -6.63
C LEU A 53 14.69 9.04 -5.31
N TYR A 54 14.37 7.75 -5.39
CA TYR A 54 14.42 6.80 -4.27
C TYR A 54 15.85 6.33 -3.98
N ARG A 55 16.54 5.74 -4.97
CA ARG A 55 17.85 5.09 -4.76
C ARG A 55 19.02 6.07 -4.76
N LYS A 56 19.05 6.97 -5.74
CA LYS A 56 20.20 7.85 -5.98
C LYS A 56 20.08 9.15 -5.20
N GLU A 57 18.99 9.89 -5.41
CA GLU A 57 18.83 11.18 -4.74
C GLU A 57 18.33 11.06 -3.31
N ARG A 58 17.74 9.92 -2.90
CA ARG A 58 17.20 9.67 -1.54
C ARG A 58 16.19 10.74 -1.07
N ILE A 59 15.48 11.35 -2.02
CA ILE A 59 14.39 12.31 -1.77
C ILE A 59 13.13 11.57 -1.31
N ILE A 60 12.87 10.40 -1.89
CA ILE A 60 11.71 9.57 -1.53
C ILE A 60 12.19 8.43 -0.63
N ARG A 61 11.43 8.14 0.43
CA ARG A 61 11.65 6.97 1.30
C ARG A 61 10.32 6.30 1.63
N TYR A 62 10.37 5.01 1.91
CA TYR A 62 9.25 4.31 2.54
C TYR A 62 9.21 4.61 4.03
N GLN A 63 8.01 4.81 4.56
CA GLN A 63 7.75 5.01 5.98
C GLN A 63 6.64 4.05 6.40
N ARG A 64 7.01 3.03 7.16
CA ARG A 64 6.08 2.04 7.71
C ARG A 64 5.12 2.66 8.73
N TYR A 65 3.92 2.10 8.80
CA TYR A 65 2.96 2.45 9.84
C TYR A 65 3.26 1.69 11.16
N PRO A 66 3.02 2.31 12.31
CA PRO A 66 3.13 1.63 13.61
C PRO A 66 2.18 0.42 13.68
N ARG A 67 2.63 -0.66 14.33
CA ARG A 67 1.86 -1.91 14.53
C ARG A 67 1.32 -2.50 13.22
N THR A 68 2.13 -2.44 12.16
CA THR A 68 1.82 -3.06 10.88
C THR A 68 3.00 -3.90 10.37
N ASP A 69 2.70 -5.00 9.69
CA ASP A 69 3.66 -5.84 8.99
C ASP A 69 3.00 -6.42 7.73
N ILE A 70 3.77 -7.11 6.90
CA ILE A 70 3.19 -8.04 5.93
C ILE A 70 2.63 -9.25 6.69
N SER A 71 1.46 -9.74 6.26
CA SER A 71 0.82 -10.90 6.88
C SER A 71 1.70 -12.15 6.78
N SER A 72 1.69 -12.95 7.83
CA SER A 72 2.24 -14.32 7.82
C SER A 72 1.69 -15.17 6.66
N ARG A 73 0.45 -14.91 6.22
CA ARG A 73 -0.19 -15.59 5.09
C ARG A 73 0.42 -15.28 3.73
N PHE A 74 1.13 -14.16 3.59
CA PHE A 74 1.88 -13.87 2.37
C PHE A 74 2.96 -14.94 2.12
N TYR A 75 3.51 -15.52 3.19
CA TYR A 75 4.57 -16.54 3.14
C TYR A 75 4.03 -17.96 3.13
N GLN A 76 2.84 -18.16 3.67
CA GLN A 76 2.10 -19.40 3.55
C GLN A 76 1.55 -19.44 2.13
N LEU A 77 2.35 -19.96 1.19
CA LEU A 77 1.80 -20.48 -0.06
C LEU A 77 0.80 -21.55 0.34
N ASN A 78 -0.44 -21.14 0.52
CA ASN A 78 -1.48 -22.02 0.98
C ASN A 78 -1.69 -23.06 -0.12
N GLU A 79 -1.29 -24.31 0.15
CA GLU A 79 -1.76 -25.48 -0.59
C GLU A 79 -3.32 -25.51 -0.61
N GLU A 80 -3.98 -24.85 0.35
CA GLU A 80 -5.43 -24.64 0.39
C GLU A 80 -5.98 -23.75 -0.75
N ILE A 81 -5.19 -22.87 -1.37
CA ILE A 81 -5.63 -22.08 -2.54
C ILE A 81 -5.94 -23.04 -3.71
N ALA A 82 -5.22 -24.17 -3.81
CA ALA A 82 -5.50 -25.21 -4.80
C ALA A 82 -6.81 -25.99 -4.51
N ALA A 83 -7.25 -26.04 -3.26
CA ALA A 83 -8.39 -26.87 -2.85
C ALA A 83 -9.75 -26.16 -2.88
N GLY A 84 -9.79 -24.81 -2.87
CA GLY A 84 -11.03 -24.04 -2.63
C GLY A 84 -11.53 -23.12 -3.74
N GLY A 85 -10.78 -22.94 -4.84
CA GLY A 85 -11.12 -21.97 -5.88
C GLY A 85 -12.06 -22.52 -6.96
N THR A 86 -13.34 -22.14 -6.94
CA THR A 86 -14.24 -22.33 -8.08
C THR A 86 -13.81 -21.46 -9.26
N GLY A 87 -12.98 -22.02 -10.13
CA GLY A 87 -12.80 -21.65 -11.55
C GLY A 87 -12.25 -20.26 -11.86
N THR A 88 -11.08 -20.19 -12.50
CA THR A 88 -10.90 -19.66 -13.88
C THR A 88 -9.46 -19.31 -14.26
N LEU A 89 -8.46 -19.50 -13.40
CA LEU A 89 -7.04 -19.39 -13.78
C LEU A 89 -6.26 -20.54 -13.15
N ASP A 90 -5.33 -21.10 -13.90
CA ASP A 90 -4.50 -22.23 -13.53
C ASP A 90 -3.50 -21.81 -12.44
N ILE A 91 -4.00 -21.76 -11.20
CA ILE A 91 -3.24 -21.43 -9.99
C ILE A 91 -2.09 -22.41 -9.81
N GLU A 92 -2.32 -23.68 -10.15
CA GLU A 92 -1.31 -24.72 -10.04
C GLU A 92 -0.15 -24.49 -11.01
N SER A 93 -0.39 -24.10 -12.28
CA SER A 93 0.73 -23.76 -13.19
C SER A 93 1.44 -22.46 -12.82
N LEU A 94 0.69 -21.43 -12.38
CA LEU A 94 1.28 -20.18 -11.88
C LEU A 94 2.20 -20.45 -10.68
N LEU A 95 1.78 -21.27 -9.72
CA LEU A 95 2.58 -21.62 -8.55
C LEU A 95 3.71 -22.61 -8.89
N ALA A 96 3.51 -23.53 -9.85
CA ALA A 96 4.53 -24.44 -10.33
C ALA A 96 5.71 -23.72 -11.00
N ASP A 97 5.42 -22.72 -11.85
CA ASP A 97 6.42 -21.87 -12.48
C ASP A 97 7.20 -21.03 -11.45
N LYS A 98 6.59 -20.78 -10.29
CA LYS A 98 7.15 -19.94 -9.21
C LYS A 98 7.83 -20.74 -8.10
N ALA A 99 7.69 -22.07 -8.09
CA ALA A 99 8.25 -22.95 -7.05
C ALA A 99 9.79 -22.80 -6.91
N GLY A 100 10.49 -22.52 -8.02
CA GLY A 100 11.93 -22.25 -7.99
C GLY A 100 12.27 -20.97 -7.21
N ILE A 101 11.53 -19.89 -7.43
CA ILE A 101 11.76 -18.60 -6.77
C ILE A 101 11.37 -18.68 -5.29
N VAL A 102 10.29 -19.39 -4.98
CA VAL A 102 9.87 -19.65 -3.59
C VAL A 102 10.97 -20.37 -2.80
N ARG A 103 11.58 -21.42 -3.37
CA ARG A 103 12.70 -22.13 -2.74
C ARG A 103 13.89 -21.21 -2.50
N GLN A 104 14.15 -20.26 -3.41
CA GLN A 104 15.19 -19.25 -3.22
C GLN A 104 14.87 -18.30 -2.06
N ILE A 105 13.62 -17.82 -1.96
CA ILE A 105 13.16 -16.99 -0.84
C ILE A 105 13.31 -17.75 0.49
N GLN A 106 12.92 -19.02 0.52
CA GLN A 106 13.08 -19.88 1.71
C GLN A 106 14.55 -20.06 2.10
N LYS A 107 15.44 -20.30 1.11
CA LYS A 107 16.88 -20.47 1.34
C LYS A 107 17.55 -19.20 1.84
N MET A 108 17.17 -18.04 1.30
CA MET A 108 17.67 -16.72 1.71
C MET A 108 17.23 -16.35 3.14
N GLY A 109 16.09 -16.88 3.58
CA GLY A 109 15.51 -16.64 4.90
C GLY A 109 14.58 -15.42 4.93
N LEU A 110 13.60 -15.48 5.83
CA LEU A 110 12.52 -14.51 5.94
C LEU A 110 13.02 -13.08 6.25
N GLU A 111 13.99 -12.95 7.14
CA GLU A 111 14.53 -11.66 7.55
C GLU A 111 15.25 -10.94 6.39
N ASN A 112 16.06 -11.67 5.63
CA ASN A 112 16.73 -11.13 4.45
C ASN A 112 15.72 -10.76 3.35
N PHE A 113 14.71 -11.60 3.11
CA PHE A 113 13.63 -11.27 2.19
C PHE A 113 12.91 -9.98 2.60
N LYS A 114 12.55 -9.85 3.90
CA LYS A 114 11.94 -8.65 4.45
C LYS A 114 12.84 -7.43 4.25
N ARG A 115 14.13 -7.53 4.60
CA ARG A 115 15.07 -6.41 4.55
C ARG A 115 15.36 -5.94 3.12
N TYR A 116 15.60 -6.85 2.18
CA TYR A 116 16.09 -6.48 0.85
C TYR A 116 14.99 -6.32 -0.20
N PHE A 117 13.85 -6.98 -0.04
CA PHE A 117 12.82 -7.04 -1.08
C PHE A 117 11.48 -6.40 -0.67
N LEU A 118 11.05 -6.60 0.59
CA LEU A 118 9.82 -5.98 1.08
C LEU A 118 10.06 -4.57 1.64
N TYR A 119 11.10 -4.38 2.45
CA TYR A 119 11.45 -3.13 3.13
C TYR A 119 12.84 -2.64 2.73
N PRO A 120 13.12 -2.46 1.42
CA PRO A 120 14.45 -2.12 0.96
C PRO A 120 14.94 -0.83 1.60
N GLU A 121 16.16 -0.81 2.11
CA GLU A 121 16.78 0.41 2.64
C GLU A 121 17.21 1.34 1.49
N PRO A 122 17.03 2.68 1.59
CA PRO A 122 17.47 3.59 0.55
C PRO A 122 18.99 3.61 0.41
N GLY A 123 19.50 3.22 -0.76
CA GLY A 123 20.92 3.24 -1.10
C GLY A 123 21.53 1.85 -1.34
N VAL A 124 20.83 0.78 -0.95
CA VAL A 124 21.25 -0.59 -1.29
C VAL A 124 21.05 -0.81 -2.78
N ASN A 125 22.11 -1.20 -3.48
CA ASN A 125 22.07 -1.48 -4.92
C ASN A 125 21.77 -2.98 -5.18
N VAL A 126 21.50 -3.32 -6.44
CA VAL A 126 21.08 -4.69 -6.81
C VAL A 126 22.25 -5.66 -6.62
N GLU A 127 23.47 -5.18 -6.80
CA GLU A 127 24.71 -5.93 -6.65
C GLU A 127 24.97 -6.32 -5.18
N GLU A 128 24.71 -5.42 -4.24
CA GLU A 128 24.81 -5.64 -2.80
C GLU A 128 23.74 -6.63 -2.34
N ILE A 129 22.50 -6.52 -2.86
CA ILE A 129 21.44 -7.51 -2.59
C ILE A 129 21.88 -8.89 -3.08
N ALA A 130 22.40 -8.99 -4.30
CA ALA A 130 22.90 -10.24 -4.87
C ALA A 130 24.00 -10.86 -3.99
N GLN A 131 24.96 -10.07 -3.54
CA GLN A 131 26.04 -10.53 -2.66
C GLN A 131 25.54 -10.99 -1.29
N GLU A 132 24.77 -10.15 -0.58
CA GLU A 132 24.29 -10.43 0.77
C GLU A 132 23.29 -11.60 0.80
N CYS A 133 22.49 -11.76 -0.26
CA CYS A 133 21.51 -12.83 -0.36
C CYS A 133 22.06 -14.11 -1.02
N ASN A 134 23.30 -14.08 -1.52
CA ASN A 134 23.93 -15.14 -2.32
C ASN A 134 23.05 -15.56 -3.53
N LEU A 135 22.66 -14.56 -4.32
CA LEU A 135 21.83 -14.66 -5.52
C LEU A 135 22.57 -14.09 -6.73
N GLU A 136 22.24 -14.58 -7.92
CA GLU A 136 22.66 -13.97 -9.18
C GLU A 136 21.80 -12.73 -9.51
N LEU A 137 22.34 -11.74 -10.23
CA LEU A 137 21.59 -10.53 -10.60
C LEU A 137 20.23 -10.82 -11.28
N PRO A 138 20.12 -11.79 -12.22
CA PRO A 138 18.83 -12.13 -12.80
C PRO A 138 17.83 -12.73 -11.80
N GLU A 139 18.30 -13.34 -10.72
CA GLU A 139 17.44 -13.91 -9.68
C GLU A 139 16.85 -12.81 -8.80
N VAL A 140 17.62 -11.77 -8.49
CA VAL A 140 17.13 -10.58 -7.78
C VAL A 140 16.01 -9.91 -8.58
N GLU A 141 16.17 -9.76 -9.90
CA GLU A 141 15.13 -9.21 -10.77
C GLU A 141 13.88 -10.10 -10.85
N LYS A 142 14.05 -11.42 -10.88
CA LYS A 142 12.92 -12.38 -10.84
C LYS A 142 12.11 -12.26 -9.54
N ILE A 143 12.78 -12.13 -8.39
CA ILE A 143 12.10 -11.95 -7.10
C ILE A 143 11.35 -10.60 -7.08
N ASN A 144 11.95 -9.52 -7.58
CA ASN A 144 11.28 -8.23 -7.67
C ASN A 144 10.05 -8.26 -8.58
N SER A 145 10.14 -8.93 -9.73
CA SER A 145 9.02 -9.15 -10.64
C SER A 145 7.89 -9.93 -9.95
N LEU A 146 8.24 -10.98 -9.21
CA LEU A 146 7.31 -11.80 -8.45
C LEU A 146 6.55 -10.96 -7.41
N ILE A 147 7.24 -10.11 -6.65
CA ILE A 147 6.62 -9.23 -5.65
C ILE A 147 5.66 -8.23 -6.29
N ASN A 148 6.02 -7.67 -7.44
CA ASN A 148 5.14 -6.77 -8.17
C ASN A 148 3.86 -7.49 -8.61
N GLU A 149 3.99 -8.72 -9.12
CA GLU A 149 2.85 -9.55 -9.52
C GLU A 149 1.96 -9.91 -8.31
N PHE A 150 2.55 -10.36 -7.20
CA PHE A 150 1.81 -10.62 -5.95
C PHE A 150 1.12 -9.36 -5.42
N SER A 151 1.74 -8.19 -5.59
CA SER A 151 1.12 -6.92 -5.19
C SER A 151 -0.11 -6.63 -6.04
N ILE A 152 -0.04 -6.83 -7.35
CA ILE A 152 -1.16 -6.59 -8.27
C ILE A 152 -2.29 -7.59 -8.04
N MET A 153 -1.95 -8.87 -7.90
CA MET A 153 -2.90 -9.98 -7.82
C MET A 153 -3.17 -10.42 -6.38
N SER A 154 -3.01 -9.54 -5.38
CA SER A 154 -3.14 -9.92 -3.97
C SER A 154 -4.51 -10.53 -3.64
N GLU A 155 -5.57 -10.03 -4.28
CA GLU A 155 -6.95 -10.50 -4.10
C GLU A 155 -7.16 -11.93 -4.62
N PHE A 156 -6.38 -12.34 -5.61
CA PHE A 156 -6.41 -13.68 -6.18
C PHE A 156 -5.69 -14.70 -5.27
N TYR A 157 -4.56 -14.30 -4.68
CA TYR A 157 -3.83 -15.14 -3.73
C TYR A 157 -4.51 -15.22 -2.35
N HIS A 158 -5.36 -14.25 -2.03
CA HIS A 158 -6.04 -14.18 -0.74
C HIS A 158 -7.54 -13.91 -0.93
N PRO A 159 -8.29 -14.89 -1.48
CA PRO A 159 -9.72 -14.71 -1.71
C PRO A 159 -10.46 -14.48 -0.39
N SER A 160 -11.47 -13.62 -0.42
CA SER A 160 -12.38 -13.46 0.71
C SER A 160 -13.38 -14.60 0.76
N ALA A 161 -13.54 -15.21 1.94
CA ALA A 161 -14.57 -16.23 2.17
C ALA A 161 -16.01 -15.67 2.04
N LEU A 162 -16.17 -14.35 2.02
CA LEU A 162 -17.46 -13.67 1.83
C LEU A 162 -17.89 -13.58 0.36
N SER A 163 -16.98 -13.84 -0.59
CA SER A 163 -17.22 -13.66 -2.03
C SER A 163 -17.97 -14.84 -2.69
N SER A 164 -18.46 -15.82 -1.93
CA SER A 164 -19.16 -16.99 -2.47
C SER A 164 -20.67 -16.80 -2.54
N GLY A 165 -21.21 -16.67 -3.76
CA GLY A 165 -22.60 -17.04 -4.09
C GLY A 165 -23.56 -15.93 -4.54
N HIS A 166 -23.25 -14.64 -4.34
CA HIS A 166 -24.22 -13.55 -4.58
C HIS A 166 -23.73 -12.39 -5.46
N GLY A 167 -22.62 -12.57 -6.18
CA GLY A 167 -22.10 -11.55 -7.11
C GLY A 167 -21.51 -10.30 -6.43
N ILE A 168 -21.36 -10.30 -5.11
CA ILE A 168 -20.62 -9.28 -4.35
C ILE A 168 -19.21 -9.83 -4.12
N TYR A 169 -18.20 -9.05 -4.52
CA TYR A 169 -16.80 -9.42 -4.44
C TYR A 169 -16.08 -8.53 -3.40
N TYR A 170 -15.49 -9.15 -2.39
CA TYR A 170 -14.71 -8.45 -1.37
C TYR A 170 -13.21 -8.69 -1.54
N SER A 171 -12.44 -7.61 -1.53
CA SER A 171 -10.98 -7.62 -1.47
C SER A 171 -10.53 -7.85 -0.02
N LYS A 172 -9.86 -8.97 0.28
CA LYS A 172 -9.24 -9.15 1.59
C LYS A 172 -7.98 -8.30 1.68
N VAL A 173 -7.98 -7.24 2.49
CA VAL A 173 -6.89 -6.24 2.51
C VAL A 173 -5.84 -6.51 3.57
N ALA A 174 -6.24 -7.10 4.69
CA ALA A 174 -5.37 -7.39 5.82
C ALA A 174 -5.92 -8.51 6.69
N SER A 175 -5.03 -9.05 7.52
CA SER A 175 -5.32 -9.93 8.64
C SER A 175 -4.97 -9.22 9.94
N ILE A 176 -5.70 -9.52 11.00
CA ILE A 176 -5.36 -9.08 12.36
C ILE A 176 -4.58 -10.22 13.01
N GLU A 177 -3.32 -9.98 13.32
CA GLU A 177 -2.40 -10.98 13.84
C GLU A 177 -1.96 -10.62 15.27
N ARG A 178 -1.64 -11.63 16.09
CA ARG A 178 -1.12 -11.40 17.45
C ARG A 178 0.38 -11.12 17.40
N GLY A 179 0.77 -9.91 17.77
CA GLY A 179 2.16 -9.49 17.97
C GLY A 179 2.62 -9.57 19.44
N SER A 180 3.83 -9.10 19.71
CA SER A 180 4.44 -9.08 21.04
C SER A 180 3.77 -8.10 22.02
N GLU A 181 3.26 -6.96 21.53
CA GLU A 181 2.67 -5.89 22.33
C GLU A 181 1.17 -5.68 22.03
N GLY A 182 0.48 -6.73 21.55
CA GLY A 182 -0.93 -6.70 21.18
C GLY A 182 -1.14 -7.06 19.71
N PHE A 183 -2.25 -6.62 19.12
CA PHE A 183 -2.55 -6.92 17.72
C PHE A 183 -1.74 -6.06 16.74
N VAL A 184 -1.36 -6.69 15.64
CA VAL A 184 -0.67 -6.10 14.50
C VAL A 184 -1.54 -6.27 13.27
N ILE A 185 -1.57 -5.27 12.40
CA ILE A 185 -2.23 -5.36 11.09
C ILE A 185 -1.24 -6.02 10.12
N GLY A 186 -1.53 -7.24 9.71
CA GLY A 186 -0.79 -7.99 8.69
C GLY A 186 -1.38 -7.72 7.30
N TYR A 187 -0.76 -6.85 6.51
CA TYR A 187 -1.23 -6.56 5.15
C TYR A 187 -1.01 -7.72 4.21
N LEU A 188 -1.94 -7.92 3.28
CA LEU A 188 -1.85 -8.97 2.25
C LEU A 188 -1.22 -8.44 0.93
N SER A 189 -1.04 -7.13 0.82
CA SER A 189 -0.33 -6.48 -0.29
C SER A 189 1.01 -5.90 0.21
N PRO A 190 2.14 -6.23 -0.45
CA PRO A 190 3.44 -5.61 -0.18
C PRO A 190 3.43 -4.08 -0.26
N SER A 191 2.60 -3.50 -1.13
CA SER A 191 2.45 -2.05 -1.27
C SER A 191 1.98 -1.39 0.04
N TYR A 192 0.99 -1.97 0.72
CA TYR A 192 0.56 -1.45 2.02
C TYR A 192 1.56 -1.76 3.13
N ALA A 193 2.17 -2.95 3.11
CA ALA A 193 3.17 -3.34 4.10
C ALA A 193 4.37 -2.38 4.14
N ARG A 194 4.83 -1.89 2.98
CA ARG A 194 5.87 -0.86 2.85
C ARG A 194 5.50 0.48 3.50
N GLY A 195 4.21 0.72 3.70
CA GLY A 195 3.67 1.95 4.25
C GLY A 195 3.57 3.05 3.21
N LYS A 196 3.81 4.29 3.66
CA LYS A 196 3.66 5.51 2.87
C LYS A 196 4.98 6.04 2.33
N TYR A 197 4.90 6.94 1.37
CA TYR A 197 6.05 7.68 0.87
C TYR A 197 6.31 8.92 1.73
N SER A 198 7.52 9.05 2.26
CA SER A 198 8.04 10.30 2.81
C SER A 198 8.83 11.01 1.72
N ILE A 199 8.52 12.29 1.48
CA ILE A 199 9.17 13.12 0.45
C ILE A 199 9.95 14.23 1.16
N ASP A 200 11.25 14.27 0.93
CA ASP A 200 12.16 15.30 1.45
C ASP A 200 12.17 16.51 0.51
N TYR A 201 11.22 17.42 0.73
CA TYR A 201 11.06 18.63 -0.07
C TYR A 201 12.25 19.59 0.08
N GLU A 202 12.88 19.65 1.26
CA GLU A 202 14.04 20.50 1.50
C GLU A 202 15.22 20.07 0.64
N ARG A 203 15.54 18.77 0.66
CA ARG A 203 16.56 18.17 -0.18
C ARG A 203 16.27 18.30 -1.67
N PHE A 204 14.99 18.21 -2.07
CA PHE A 204 14.61 18.44 -3.46
C PHE A 204 14.91 19.89 -3.89
N GLU A 205 14.57 20.89 -3.07
CA GLU A 205 14.86 22.30 -3.38
C GLU A 205 16.38 22.61 -3.33
N GLU A 206 17.16 21.92 -2.49
CA GLU A 206 18.64 21.97 -2.53
C GLU A 206 19.19 21.48 -3.87
N LEU A 207 18.81 20.28 -4.30
CA LEU A 207 19.27 19.71 -5.58
C LEU A 207 18.81 20.53 -6.80
N MET A 208 17.66 21.20 -6.70
CA MET A 208 17.20 22.17 -7.70
C MET A 208 18.15 23.38 -7.80
N ARG A 209 18.60 23.92 -6.66
CA ARG A 209 19.57 25.04 -6.63
C ARG A 209 20.94 24.63 -7.17
N ASP A 210 21.35 23.40 -6.93
CA ASP A 210 22.62 22.85 -7.41
C ASP A 210 22.61 22.47 -8.91
N GLY A 211 21.49 22.67 -9.60
CA GLY A 211 21.36 22.39 -11.04
C GLY A 211 21.27 20.90 -11.38
N ALA A 212 20.96 20.04 -10.41
CA ALA A 212 20.82 18.59 -10.63
C ALA A 212 19.57 18.21 -11.45
N PHE A 213 18.66 19.16 -11.66
CA PHE A 213 17.41 18.99 -12.42
C PHE A 213 17.28 20.06 -13.50
N SER A 214 16.84 19.63 -14.69
CA SER A 214 16.31 20.56 -15.69
C SER A 214 14.93 21.08 -15.27
N ALA A 215 14.49 22.20 -15.82
CA ALA A 215 13.15 22.73 -15.55
C ALA A 215 12.03 21.72 -15.88
N ALA A 216 12.21 20.93 -16.96
CA ALA A 216 11.29 19.85 -17.31
C ALA A 216 11.31 18.72 -16.28
N GLY A 217 12.50 18.25 -15.88
CA GLY A 217 12.65 17.19 -14.87
C GLY A 217 12.09 17.60 -13.50
N ALA A 218 12.23 18.86 -13.12
CA ALA A 218 11.64 19.41 -11.90
C ALA A 218 10.10 19.36 -11.92
N LYS A 219 9.50 19.70 -13.07
CA LYS A 219 8.05 19.64 -13.26
C LYS A 219 7.53 18.20 -13.18
N GLU A 220 8.26 17.25 -13.78
CA GLU A 220 7.94 15.82 -13.70
C GLU A 220 8.05 15.30 -12.27
N ALA A 221 9.10 15.66 -11.53
CA ALA A 221 9.25 15.29 -10.12
C ALA A 221 8.10 15.82 -9.26
N ARG A 222 7.71 17.10 -9.43
CA ARG A 222 6.55 17.67 -8.72
C ARG A 222 5.24 16.96 -9.07
N ARG A 223 5.06 16.51 -10.32
CA ARG A 223 3.89 15.71 -10.72
C ARG A 223 3.90 14.33 -10.05
N LEU A 224 5.07 13.69 -9.98
CA LEU A 224 5.24 12.42 -9.28
C LEU A 224 4.92 12.58 -7.79
N PHE A 225 5.42 13.64 -7.13
CA PHE A 225 5.13 13.90 -5.71
C PHE A 225 3.63 14.02 -5.44
N LYS A 226 2.89 14.77 -6.27
CA LYS A 226 1.43 14.84 -6.16
C LYS A 226 0.76 13.46 -6.27
N LYS A 227 1.22 12.62 -7.21
CA LYS A 227 0.70 11.25 -7.37
C LYS A 227 0.98 10.40 -6.13
N LEU A 228 2.18 10.51 -5.54
CA LEU A 228 2.54 9.82 -4.31
C LEU A 228 1.74 10.31 -3.10
N GLU A 229 1.47 11.61 -3.00
CA GLU A 229 0.62 12.19 -1.96
C GLU A 229 -0.82 11.69 -2.04
N LEU A 230 -1.37 11.54 -3.25
CA LEU A 230 -2.67 10.91 -3.47
C LEU A 230 -2.65 9.45 -3.00
N ILE A 231 -1.66 8.65 -3.42
CA ILE A 231 -1.50 7.25 -2.96
C ILE A 231 -1.40 7.18 -1.43
N ASN A 232 -0.60 8.07 -0.83
CA ASN A 232 -0.49 8.17 0.63
C ASN A 232 -1.82 8.48 1.29
N SER A 233 -2.64 9.37 0.72
CA SER A 233 -3.96 9.71 1.26
C SER A 233 -4.86 8.49 1.41
N ARG A 234 -4.88 7.59 0.40
CA ARG A 234 -5.60 6.32 0.51
C ARG A 234 -4.98 5.39 1.54
N LYS A 235 -3.66 5.16 1.48
CA LYS A 235 -2.96 4.29 2.45
C LYS A 235 -3.17 4.75 3.89
N ASP A 236 -3.06 6.04 4.16
CA ASP A 236 -3.28 6.65 5.47
C ASP A 236 -4.72 6.46 5.92
N THR A 237 -5.69 6.70 5.04
CA THR A 237 -7.12 6.54 5.35
C THR A 237 -7.46 5.10 5.73
N VAL A 238 -7.10 4.14 4.88
CA VAL A 238 -7.33 2.71 5.13
C VAL A 238 -6.64 2.30 6.43
N THR A 239 -5.37 2.65 6.61
CA THR A 239 -4.60 2.25 7.79
C THR A 239 -5.19 2.81 9.08
N ARG A 240 -5.61 4.08 9.10
CA ARG A 240 -6.21 4.70 10.29
C ARG A 240 -7.56 4.09 10.64
N ILE A 241 -8.35 3.71 9.63
CA ILE A 241 -9.59 2.95 9.81
C ILE A 241 -9.28 1.59 10.46
N LEU A 242 -8.32 0.85 9.91
CA LEU A 242 -7.93 -0.46 10.44
C LEU A 242 -7.41 -0.35 11.89
N GLN A 243 -6.55 0.61 12.19
CA GLN A 243 -6.07 0.87 13.55
C GLN A 243 -7.22 1.20 14.50
N GLY A 244 -8.18 2.04 14.07
CA GLY A 244 -9.37 2.34 14.86
C GLY A 244 -10.23 1.11 15.14
N ILE A 245 -10.39 0.22 14.15
CA ILE A 245 -11.11 -1.06 14.31
C ILE A 245 -10.35 -1.97 15.28
N VAL A 246 -9.04 -2.15 15.11
CA VAL A 246 -8.18 -2.96 15.99
C VAL A 246 -8.26 -2.49 17.44
N GLU A 247 -8.15 -1.18 17.65
CA GLU A 247 -8.22 -0.60 18.99
C GLU A 247 -9.60 -0.75 19.63
N LYS A 248 -10.69 -0.57 18.87
CA LYS A 248 -12.05 -0.69 19.40
C LYS A 248 -12.43 -2.15 19.67
N GLN A 249 -12.08 -3.06 18.76
CA GLN A 249 -12.52 -4.47 18.80
C GLN A 249 -11.50 -5.40 19.47
N ALA A 250 -10.49 -4.86 20.17
CA ALA A 250 -9.52 -5.67 20.90
C ALA A 250 -10.15 -6.73 21.83
N PRO A 251 -11.24 -6.47 22.60
CA PRO A 251 -11.87 -7.49 23.42
C PRO A 251 -12.41 -8.69 22.62
N TYR A 252 -12.93 -8.43 21.42
CA TYR A 252 -13.38 -9.48 20.51
C TYR A 252 -12.19 -10.28 19.95
N PHE A 253 -11.13 -9.60 19.47
CA PHE A 253 -9.95 -10.28 18.94
C PHE A 253 -9.19 -11.08 20.00
N GLU A 254 -9.27 -10.70 21.28
CA GLU A 254 -8.66 -11.44 22.39
C GLU A 254 -9.43 -12.71 22.76
N SER A 255 -10.76 -12.62 22.77
CA SER A 255 -11.62 -13.70 23.26
C SER A 255 -12.12 -14.65 22.18
N GLY A 256 -12.21 -14.18 20.92
CA GLY A 256 -12.93 -14.84 19.84
C GLY A 256 -14.45 -14.89 20.04
N ASP A 257 -14.97 -14.36 21.15
CA ASP A 257 -16.40 -14.40 21.48
C ASP A 257 -17.13 -13.26 20.78
N ALA A 258 -18.06 -13.58 19.88
CA ALA A 258 -18.89 -12.61 19.19
C ALA A 258 -19.67 -11.69 20.15
N LYS A 259 -19.91 -12.10 21.41
CA LYS A 259 -20.54 -11.24 22.43
C LYS A 259 -19.64 -10.10 22.92
N ALA A 260 -18.33 -10.20 22.70
CA ALA A 260 -17.37 -9.14 23.03
C ALA A 260 -17.23 -8.08 21.92
N LEU A 261 -17.96 -8.21 20.80
CA LEU A 261 -18.01 -7.19 19.76
C LEU A 261 -18.64 -5.91 20.29
N LEU A 262 -17.94 -4.80 20.10
CA LEU A 262 -18.43 -3.49 20.52
C LEU A 262 -19.12 -2.78 19.34
N PRO A 263 -20.28 -2.13 19.54
CA PRO A 263 -20.86 -1.29 18.51
C PRO A 263 -19.86 -0.18 18.15
N PHE A 264 -19.62 -0.02 16.85
CA PHE A 264 -18.71 1.01 16.36
C PHE A 264 -19.26 1.60 15.07
N SER A 265 -19.78 2.82 15.16
CA SER A 265 -20.38 3.49 14.00
C SER A 265 -19.31 4.14 13.12
N GLN A 266 -19.57 4.27 11.82
CA GLN A 266 -18.70 5.02 10.91
C GLN A 266 -18.53 6.48 11.35
N LYS A 267 -19.58 7.08 11.94
CA LYS A 267 -19.54 8.45 12.47
C LYS A 267 -18.56 8.56 13.66
N GLU A 268 -18.64 7.63 14.60
CA GLU A 268 -17.73 7.57 15.75
C GLU A 268 -16.28 7.38 15.30
N LEU A 269 -16.03 6.48 14.33
CA LEU A 269 -14.70 6.29 13.77
C LEU A 269 -14.19 7.55 13.05
N ALA A 270 -15.03 8.22 12.26
CA ALA A 270 -14.73 9.47 11.55
C ALA A 270 -14.29 10.58 12.50
N GLU A 271 -15.05 10.80 13.56
CA GLU A 271 -14.74 11.78 14.60
C GLU A 271 -13.40 11.46 15.28
N ARG A 272 -13.13 10.19 15.57
CA ARG A 272 -11.89 9.74 16.19
C ARG A 272 -10.65 9.97 15.32
N ILE A 273 -10.72 9.67 14.02
CA ILE A 273 -9.55 9.73 13.12
C ILE A 273 -9.45 11.04 12.32
N GLY A 274 -10.41 11.97 12.51
CA GLY A 274 -10.44 13.28 11.87
C GLY A 274 -10.78 13.22 10.38
N LEU A 275 -11.64 12.29 9.97
CA LEU A 275 -12.11 12.14 8.60
C LEU A 275 -13.63 12.36 8.51
N VAL A 276 -14.15 12.56 7.30
CA VAL A 276 -15.59 12.63 7.08
C VAL A 276 -16.18 11.20 6.94
N PRO A 277 -17.42 10.95 7.41
CA PRO A 277 -18.01 9.60 7.35
C PRO A 277 -18.08 9.00 5.94
N SER A 278 -18.30 9.82 4.91
CA SER A 278 -18.32 9.37 3.52
C SER A 278 -16.97 8.81 3.05
N SER A 279 -15.85 9.39 3.51
CA SER A 279 -14.51 8.84 3.23
C SER A 279 -14.31 7.48 3.86
N ILE A 280 -14.85 7.25 5.07
CA ILE A 280 -14.81 5.94 5.71
C ILE A 280 -15.64 4.94 4.92
N SER A 281 -16.89 5.29 4.61
CA SER A 281 -17.78 4.41 3.84
C SER A 281 -17.10 3.95 2.54
N ARG A 282 -16.55 4.89 1.76
CA ARG A 282 -15.83 4.59 0.52
C ARG A 282 -14.62 3.70 0.74
N ALA A 283 -13.82 4.03 1.75
CA ALA A 283 -12.57 3.33 2.02
C ALA A 283 -12.77 1.89 2.52
N ILE A 284 -13.93 1.55 3.10
CA ILE A 284 -14.24 0.19 3.58
C ILE A 284 -15.14 -0.60 2.65
N SER A 285 -15.80 0.07 1.69
CA SER A 285 -16.60 -0.61 0.67
C SER A 285 -15.79 -1.69 -0.01
N ASP A 286 -16.44 -2.85 -0.19
CA ASP A 286 -15.91 -4.02 -0.90
C ASP A 286 -14.60 -4.57 -0.35
N LYS A 287 -14.30 -4.31 0.94
CA LYS A 287 -13.11 -4.85 1.61
C LYS A 287 -13.49 -5.76 2.76
N SER A 288 -12.61 -6.71 3.02
CA SER A 288 -12.73 -7.64 4.14
C SER A 288 -11.43 -7.73 4.92
N LEU A 289 -11.57 -8.10 6.19
CA LEU A 289 -10.47 -8.38 7.09
C LEU A 289 -10.57 -9.81 7.57
N GLU A 290 -9.42 -10.44 7.74
CA GLU A 290 -9.31 -11.71 8.41
C GLU A 290 -9.03 -11.48 9.90
N THR A 291 -9.80 -12.12 10.76
CA THR A 291 -9.69 -12.02 12.21
C THR A 291 -8.94 -13.24 12.77
N PRO A 292 -8.35 -13.14 13.98
CA PRO A 292 -7.65 -14.26 14.63
C PRO A 292 -8.56 -15.47 14.89
#